data_AF-A0A2V8GUV2-F1
#
_entry.id   AF-A0A2V8GUV2-F1
#
_cell.length_a   1.000
_cell.length_b   1.000
_cell.length_c   1.000
_cell.angle_alpha   90.00
_cell.angle_beta   90.00
_cell.angle_gamma   90.00
#
_symmetry.space_group_name_H-M   'P 1'
#
loop_
_entity.id
_entity.type
_entity.pdbx_description
1 polymer ?
#
loop_
_entity_poly.entity_id
_entity_poly.type
_entity_poly.pdbx_seq_one_letter_code
_entity_poly.pdbx_strand_id
1 'polypeptide(L)'
;MRFLTITSDGAIFATFVGAEKMALLTASRILGKSVRRLHLLVGFVTLAAFLASGIYMRLHIPPVAFLGDGRHVMFTSRHIYILAAALIHLMLGAYVTPVPARAGRVTQMIGSTLLVAAAVLLMAAFVYEPVAARGRTLVSALGLFALFGGAIIHVLAALLSRPAEPTPSVEADL
;
A
#
# COMPACT_ATOMS: atom_id res chain seq x y z
N MET A 1 -3.96 -36.69 -46.97
CA MET A 1 -4.79 -35.52 -46.58
C MET A 1 -5.46 -35.84 -45.25
N ARG A 2 -5.06 -35.18 -44.15
CA ARG A 2 -5.61 -35.40 -42.80
C ARG A 2 -6.56 -34.23 -42.51
N PHE A 3 -7.86 -34.47 -42.53
CA PHE A 3 -8.87 -33.47 -42.17
C PHE A 3 -8.77 -33.19 -40.67
N LEU A 4 -8.48 -31.94 -40.32
CA LEU A 4 -8.60 -31.42 -38.95
C LEU A 4 -10.08 -31.12 -38.73
N THR A 5 -10.79 -32.01 -38.04
CA THR A 5 -12.15 -31.76 -37.57
C THR A 5 -12.06 -30.79 -36.38
N ILE A 6 -12.22 -29.49 -36.67
CA ILE A 6 -12.48 -28.48 -35.64
C ILE A 6 -13.89 -28.75 -35.13
N THR A 7 -14.01 -29.34 -33.94
CA THR A 7 -15.29 -29.39 -33.23
C THR A 7 -15.64 -27.96 -32.80
N SER A 8 -16.84 -27.50 -33.12
CA SER A 8 -17.36 -26.16 -32.77
C SER A 8 -17.21 -25.84 -31.28
N ASP A 9 -17.28 -26.87 -30.43
CA ASP A 9 -17.22 -26.74 -28.98
C ASP A 9 -15.81 -26.36 -28.48
N GLY A 10 -14.75 -26.86 -29.12
CA GLY A 10 -13.37 -26.53 -28.75
C GLY A 10 -12.97 -25.10 -29.14
N ALA A 11 -13.46 -24.62 -30.28
CA ALA A 11 -13.24 -23.24 -30.72
C ALA A 11 -13.98 -22.25 -29.82
N ILE A 12 -15.25 -22.52 -29.48
CA ILE A 12 -16.06 -21.68 -28.59
C ILE A 12 -15.43 -21.63 -27.18
N PHE A 13 -15.05 -22.78 -26.62
CA PHE A 13 -14.41 -22.85 -25.31
C PHE A 13 -13.05 -22.13 -25.27
N ALA A 14 -12.22 -22.28 -26.31
CA ALA A 14 -10.95 -21.56 -26.43
C ALA A 14 -11.14 -20.03 -26.57
N THR A 15 -12.13 -19.58 -27.36
CA THR A 15 -12.47 -18.15 -27.44
C THR A 15 -13.02 -17.60 -26.13
N PHE A 16 -13.81 -18.39 -25.39
CA PHE A 16 -14.39 -17.97 -24.11
C PHE A 16 -13.30 -17.84 -23.03
N VAL A 17 -12.41 -18.82 -22.92
CA VAL A 17 -11.24 -18.78 -22.03
C VAL A 17 -10.29 -17.64 -22.41
N GLY A 18 -10.13 -17.36 -23.71
CA GLY A 18 -9.34 -16.23 -24.21
C GLY A 18 -9.95 -14.88 -23.83
N ALA A 19 -11.26 -14.72 -23.98
CA ALA A 19 -12.00 -13.51 -23.61
C ALA A 19 -11.95 -13.23 -22.10
N GLU A 20 -12.10 -14.27 -21.27
CA GLU A 20 -12.01 -14.16 -19.80
C GLU A 20 -10.60 -13.70 -19.38
N LYS A 21 -9.54 -14.33 -19.92
CA LYS A 21 -8.15 -13.92 -19.66
C LYS A 21 -7.88 -12.48 -20.09
N MET A 22 -8.37 -12.07 -21.26
CA MET A 22 -8.27 -10.69 -21.76
C MET A 22 -9.01 -9.68 -20.86
N ALA A 23 -10.21 -10.02 -20.39
CA ALA A 23 -10.97 -9.19 -19.45
C ALA A 23 -10.23 -9.04 -18.11
N LEU A 24 -9.66 -10.13 -17.57
CA LEU A 24 -8.89 -10.12 -16.32
C LEU A 24 -7.61 -9.28 -16.43
N LEU A 25 -6.94 -9.30 -17.58
CA LEU A 25 -5.74 -8.49 -17.88
C LEU A 25 -6.08 -7.01 -18.08
N THR A 26 -7.21 -6.72 -18.71
CA THR A 26 -7.70 -5.34 -18.86
C THR A 26 -8.10 -4.76 -17.50
N ALA A 27 -8.84 -5.53 -16.69
CA ALA A 27 -9.20 -5.15 -15.34
C ALA A 27 -7.97 -4.94 -14.45
N SER A 28 -6.96 -5.83 -14.53
CA SER A 28 -5.73 -5.68 -13.74
C SER A 28 -4.96 -4.40 -14.10
N ARG A 29 -4.91 -4.01 -15.38
CA ARG A 29 -4.31 -2.75 -15.82
C ARG A 29 -5.07 -1.52 -15.29
N ILE A 30 -6.40 -1.54 -15.30
CA ILE A 30 -7.22 -0.41 -14.82
C ILE A 30 -7.13 -0.27 -13.29
N LEU A 31 -7.31 -1.37 -12.55
CA LEU A 31 -7.12 -1.41 -11.10
C LEU A 31 -5.70 -0.96 -10.73
N GLY A 32 -4.71 -1.38 -11.50
CA GLY A 32 -3.33 -0.98 -11.36
C GLY A 32 -3.07 0.53 -11.43
N LYS A 33 -3.58 1.17 -12.49
CA LYS A 33 -3.52 2.62 -12.63
C LYS A 33 -4.24 3.33 -11.46
N SER A 34 -5.31 2.72 -10.96
CA SER A 34 -6.10 3.27 -9.84
C SER A 34 -5.38 3.17 -8.50
N VAL A 35 -4.76 2.03 -8.18
CA VAL A 35 -3.95 1.83 -6.97
C VAL A 35 -2.76 2.79 -6.95
N ARG A 36 -2.07 2.94 -8.08
CA ARG A 36 -0.98 3.91 -8.23
C ARG A 36 -1.45 5.35 -7.94
N ARG A 37 -2.56 5.77 -8.56
CA ARG A 37 -3.14 7.12 -8.36
C ARG A 37 -3.59 7.34 -6.92
N LEU A 38 -4.21 6.34 -6.30
CA LEU A 38 -4.61 6.39 -4.90
C LEU A 38 -3.41 6.66 -4.00
N HIS A 39 -2.35 5.88 -4.12
CA HIS A 39 -1.14 6.05 -3.32
C HIS A 39 -0.45 7.38 -3.59
N LEU A 40 -0.40 7.87 -4.84
CA LEU A 40 0.12 9.21 -5.11
C LEU A 40 -0.73 10.30 -4.44
N LEU A 41 -2.06 10.26 -4.60
CA LEU A 41 -2.97 11.24 -4.01
C LEU A 41 -2.83 11.26 -2.49
N VAL A 42 -2.93 10.09 -1.85
CA VAL A 42 -2.81 9.97 -0.40
C VAL A 42 -1.41 10.37 0.06
N GLY A 43 -0.37 10.02 -0.70
CA GLY A 43 1.01 10.41 -0.42
C GLY A 43 1.21 11.92 -0.42
N PHE A 44 0.72 12.64 -1.42
CA PHE A 44 0.80 14.11 -1.47
C PHE A 44 -0.04 14.78 -0.39
N VAL A 45 -1.25 14.27 -0.10
CA VAL A 45 -2.09 14.78 1.00
C VAL A 45 -1.39 14.58 2.35
N THR A 46 -0.81 13.40 2.58
CA THR A 46 -0.11 13.08 3.84
C THR A 46 1.21 13.88 3.94
N LEU A 47 1.91 14.12 2.83
CA LEU A 47 3.09 14.99 2.79
C LEU A 47 2.72 16.44 3.12
N ALA A 48 1.61 16.96 2.59
CA ALA A 48 1.10 18.27 2.95
C ALA A 48 0.76 18.34 4.45
N ALA A 49 0.17 17.27 5.02
CA ALA A 49 -0.06 17.17 6.46
C ALA A 49 1.24 17.13 7.29
N PHE A 50 2.30 16.49 6.78
CA PHE A 50 3.63 16.53 7.39
C PHE A 50 4.20 17.96 7.41
N LEU A 51 4.11 18.70 6.30
CA LEU A 51 4.53 20.11 6.25
C LEU A 51 3.71 20.96 7.23
N ALA A 52 2.39 20.80 7.23
CA ALA A 52 1.48 21.54 8.10
C ALA A 52 1.76 21.25 9.59
N SER A 53 2.00 20.00 9.95
CA SER A 53 2.37 19.63 11.33
C SER A 53 3.71 20.24 11.77
N GLY A 54 4.70 20.29 10.89
CA GLY A 54 5.98 20.96 11.17
C GLY A 54 5.83 22.47 11.35
N ILE A 55 5.01 23.13 10.52
CA ILE A 55 4.67 24.55 10.68
C ILE A 55 3.95 24.77 12.01
N TYR A 56 2.97 23.92 12.34
CA TYR A 56 2.26 23.98 13.61
C TYR A 56 3.22 23.88 14.81
N MET A 57 4.13 22.90 14.82
CA MET A 57 5.11 22.74 15.91
C MET A 57 6.05 23.95 16.05
N ARG A 58 6.37 24.61 14.94
CA ARG A 58 7.21 25.82 14.92
C ARG A 58 6.47 27.05 15.46
N LEU A 59 5.18 27.18 15.16
CA LEU A 59 4.36 28.34 15.53
C LEU A 59 3.63 28.17 16.87
N HIS A 60 3.65 26.97 17.46
CA HIS A 60 3.00 26.68 18.74
C HIS A 60 3.54 27.56 19.86
N ILE A 61 2.67 28.05 20.75
CA ILE A 61 3.01 28.88 21.91
C ILE A 61 2.47 28.21 23.18
N PRO A 62 3.30 27.91 24.21
CA PRO A 62 4.77 28.03 24.22
C PRO A 62 5.41 27.08 23.19
N PRO A 63 6.61 27.35 22.65
CA PRO A 63 7.24 26.49 21.64
C PRO A 63 7.24 25.02 22.08
N VAL A 64 7.02 24.09 21.14
CA VAL A 64 6.90 22.65 21.45
C VAL A 64 8.12 22.12 22.21
N ALA A 65 9.30 22.69 21.99
CA ALA A 65 10.54 22.39 22.70
C ALA A 65 10.49 22.69 24.22
N PHE A 66 9.58 23.57 24.67
CA PHE A 66 9.38 23.93 26.06
C PHE A 66 8.14 23.26 26.69
N LEU A 67 7.44 22.40 25.94
CA LEU A 67 6.42 21.54 26.53
C LEU A 67 7.11 20.45 27.35
N GLY A 68 6.56 20.11 28.53
CA GLY A 68 7.11 19.02 29.35
C GLY A 68 7.32 17.73 28.56
N ASP A 69 8.39 16.99 28.90
CA ASP A 69 9.02 15.94 28.09
C ASP A 69 8.05 15.01 27.36
N GLY A 70 6.98 14.57 28.03
CA GLY A 70 5.97 13.71 27.43
C GLY A 70 5.27 14.31 26.21
N ARG A 71 4.87 15.58 26.25
CA ARG A 71 4.16 16.25 25.14
C ARG A 71 5.11 16.59 23.99
N HIS A 72 6.34 16.99 24.31
CA HIS A 72 7.38 17.22 23.30
C HIS A 72 7.63 15.94 22.50
N VAL A 73 7.87 14.81 23.18
CA VAL A 73 8.06 13.51 22.52
C VAL A 73 6.82 13.10 21.73
N MET A 74 5.62 13.38 22.23
CA MET A 74 4.40 13.05 21.51
C MET A 74 4.29 13.77 20.16
N PHE A 75 4.46 15.09 20.14
CA PHE A 75 4.43 15.88 18.90
C PHE A 75 5.50 15.40 17.91
N THR A 76 6.74 15.27 18.37
CA THR A 76 7.88 14.90 17.52
C THR A 76 7.71 13.50 16.92
N SER A 77 7.29 12.51 17.71
CA SER A 77 7.06 11.15 17.20
C SER A 77 5.92 11.10 16.17
N ARG A 78 4.78 11.73 16.45
CA ARG A 78 3.62 11.74 15.53
C ARG A 78 3.93 12.47 14.24
N HIS A 79 4.68 13.56 14.30
CA HIS A 79 5.17 14.27 13.12
C HIS A 79 6.01 13.35 12.22
N ILE A 80 6.95 12.59 12.78
CA ILE A 80 7.77 11.62 12.02
C ILE A 80 6.92 10.45 11.49
N TYR A 81 5.88 10.02 12.20
CA TYR A 81 5.00 8.96 11.70
C TYR A 81 4.19 9.41 10.49
N ILE A 82 3.74 10.67 10.44
CA ILE A 82 3.09 11.23 9.25
C ILE A 82 4.07 11.23 8.07
N LEU A 83 5.35 11.59 8.29
CA LEU A 83 6.37 11.50 7.24
C LEU A 83 6.55 10.08 6.72
N ALA A 84 6.65 9.09 7.62
CA ALA A 84 6.79 7.69 7.24
C ALA A 84 5.61 7.23 6.37
N ALA A 85 4.38 7.57 6.75
CA ALA A 85 3.20 7.27 5.96
C ALA A 85 3.22 7.95 4.59
N ALA A 86 3.59 9.24 4.53
CA ALA A 86 3.71 9.97 3.28
C ALA A 86 4.71 9.33 2.32
N LEU A 87 5.90 8.97 2.81
CA LEU A 87 6.95 8.35 2.01
C LEU A 87 6.54 6.98 1.49
N ILE A 88 5.92 6.13 2.32
CA ILE A 88 5.43 4.82 1.87
C ILE A 88 4.39 4.96 0.75
N HIS A 89 3.43 5.89 0.90
CA HIS A 89 2.43 6.16 -0.14
C HIS A 89 3.07 6.71 -1.41
N LEU A 90 4.03 7.63 -1.32
CA LEU A 90 4.73 8.15 -2.51
C LEU A 90 5.56 7.08 -3.21
N MET A 91 6.27 6.22 -2.46
CA MET A 91 7.03 5.11 -3.02
C MET A 91 6.13 4.10 -3.73
N LEU A 92 5.01 3.70 -3.11
CA LEU A 92 4.03 2.84 -3.79
C LEU A 92 3.41 3.55 -4.99
N GLY A 93 3.06 4.83 -4.87
CA GLY A 93 2.55 5.62 -5.98
C GLY A 93 3.53 5.77 -7.15
N ALA A 94 4.83 5.70 -6.88
CA ALA A 94 5.87 5.74 -7.90
C ALA A 94 6.11 4.37 -8.54
N TYR A 95 6.19 3.31 -7.73
CA TYR A 95 6.77 2.03 -8.13
C TYR A 95 5.83 0.82 -8.07
N VAL A 96 4.63 0.94 -7.52
CA VAL A 96 3.72 -0.21 -7.37
C VAL A 96 3.33 -0.77 -8.74
N THR A 97 3.53 -2.08 -8.90
CA THR A 97 3.06 -2.82 -10.07
C THR A 97 1.78 -3.58 -9.73
N PRO A 98 0.80 -3.64 -10.65
CA PRO A 98 -0.47 -4.32 -10.39
C PRO A 98 -0.29 -5.83 -10.44
N VAL A 99 -0.81 -6.54 -9.43
CA VAL A 99 -0.72 -8.00 -9.40
C VAL A 99 -1.82 -8.64 -10.28
N PRO A 100 -1.46 -9.44 -11.30
CA PRO A 100 -2.45 -10.04 -12.20
C PRO A 100 -3.25 -11.15 -11.50
N ALA A 101 -2.58 -11.99 -10.70
CA ALA A 101 -3.19 -13.10 -9.97
C ALA A 101 -4.24 -12.61 -8.96
N ARG A 102 -5.40 -13.29 -8.90
CA ARG A 102 -6.52 -12.89 -8.04
C ARG A 102 -6.13 -12.79 -6.56
N ALA A 103 -5.43 -13.80 -6.04
CA ALA A 103 -5.00 -13.83 -4.64
C ALA A 103 -4.07 -12.64 -4.33
N GLY A 104 -3.02 -12.43 -5.11
CA GLY A 104 -2.10 -11.32 -4.90
C GLY A 104 -2.75 -9.94 -5.09
N ARG A 105 -3.77 -9.82 -5.95
CA ARG A 105 -4.57 -8.59 -6.08
C ARG A 105 -5.38 -8.28 -4.83
N VAL A 106 -6.03 -9.28 -4.24
CA VAL A 106 -6.75 -9.13 -2.97
C VAL A 106 -5.78 -8.74 -1.86
N THR A 107 -4.63 -9.42 -1.77
CA THR A 107 -3.56 -9.09 -0.82
C THR A 107 -3.10 -7.64 -1.00
N GLN A 108 -2.83 -7.20 -2.23
CA GLN A 108 -2.45 -5.82 -2.54
C GLN A 108 -3.51 -4.80 -2.12
N MET A 109 -4.80 -5.12 -2.32
CA MET A 109 -5.91 -4.25 -1.88
C MET A 109 -6.00 -4.15 -0.37
N ILE A 110 -5.87 -5.28 0.36
CA ILE A 110 -5.86 -5.28 1.83
C ILE A 110 -4.69 -4.42 2.34
N GLY A 111 -3.49 -4.61 1.79
CA GLY A 111 -2.32 -3.80 2.16
C GLY A 111 -2.53 -2.31 1.90
N SER A 112 -3.12 -1.97 0.75
CA SER A 112 -3.46 -0.58 0.40
C SER A 112 -4.46 0.03 1.38
N THR A 113 -5.52 -0.70 1.75
CA THR A 113 -6.52 -0.26 2.74
C THR A 113 -5.88 -0.01 4.10
N LEU A 114 -5.01 -0.90 4.57
CA LEU A 114 -4.29 -0.73 5.83
C LEU A 114 -3.40 0.52 5.80
N LEU A 115 -2.69 0.77 4.70
CA LEU A 115 -1.83 1.95 4.57
C LEU A 115 -2.63 3.26 4.52
N VAL A 116 -3.82 3.27 3.90
CA VAL A 116 -4.71 4.44 3.92
C VAL A 116 -5.24 4.66 5.34
N ALA A 117 -5.69 3.61 6.03
CA ALA A 117 -6.12 3.69 7.42
C ALA A 117 -4.98 4.18 8.34
N ALA A 118 -3.76 3.72 8.12
CA ALA A 118 -2.57 4.19 8.83
C ALA A 118 -2.35 5.69 8.67
N ALA A 119 -2.40 6.22 7.43
CA ALA A 119 -2.24 7.65 7.19
C ALA A 119 -3.30 8.48 7.94
N VAL A 120 -4.57 8.06 7.90
CA VAL A 120 -5.66 8.71 8.62
C VAL A 120 -5.45 8.68 10.14
N LEU A 121 -5.13 7.51 10.69
CA LEU A 121 -4.91 7.34 12.13
C LEU A 121 -3.70 8.14 12.62
N LEU A 122 -2.60 8.17 11.87
CA LEU A 122 -1.39 8.90 12.25
C LEU A 122 -1.58 10.41 12.19
N MET A 123 -2.31 10.91 11.19
CA MET A 123 -2.73 12.32 11.16
C MET A 123 -3.66 12.66 12.34
N ALA A 124 -4.63 11.80 12.65
CA ALA A 124 -5.51 11.98 13.80
C ALA A 124 -4.71 11.95 15.12
N ALA A 125 -3.77 11.03 15.27
CA ALA A 125 -2.95 10.91 16.47
C ALA A 125 -2.15 12.18 16.75
N PHE A 126 -1.61 12.84 15.72
CA PHE A 126 -0.92 14.12 15.85
C PHE A 126 -1.80 15.21 16.47
N VAL A 127 -3.08 15.25 16.11
CA VAL A 127 -4.03 16.26 16.62
C VAL A 127 -4.50 15.92 18.04
N TYR A 128 -4.92 14.68 18.28
CA TYR A 128 -5.64 14.33 19.51
C TYR A 128 -4.74 13.95 20.68
N GLU A 129 -3.68 13.18 20.45
CA GLU A 129 -2.93 12.57 21.56
C GLU A 129 -2.05 13.55 22.34
N PRO A 130 -1.31 14.50 21.71
CA PRO A 130 -0.53 15.49 22.45
C PRO A 130 -1.41 16.41 23.31
N VAL A 131 -2.62 16.73 22.82
CA VAL A 131 -3.58 17.61 23.50
C VAL A 131 -4.28 16.90 24.66
N ALA A 132 -4.63 15.62 24.48
CA ALA A 132 -5.24 14.84 25.54
C ALA A 132 -4.33 14.67 26.76
N ALA A 133 -3.00 14.81 26.59
CA ALA A 133 -1.98 14.65 27.65
C ALA A 133 -2.13 13.34 28.46
N ARG A 134 -2.78 12.33 27.88
CA ARG A 134 -2.93 11.00 28.47
C ARG A 134 -1.81 10.12 27.94
N GLY A 135 -1.18 9.33 28.80
CA GLY A 135 -0.20 8.32 28.39
C GLY A 135 -0.75 7.19 27.50
N ARG A 136 -2.04 7.24 27.14
CA ARG A 136 -2.68 6.27 26.23
C ARG A 136 -2.51 6.71 24.79
N THR A 137 -1.72 5.96 24.03
CA THR A 137 -1.32 6.23 22.64
C THR A 137 -1.97 5.27 21.64
N LEU A 138 -3.27 4.99 21.84
CA LEU A 138 -3.97 3.96 21.07
C LEU A 138 -4.11 4.31 19.58
N VAL A 139 -4.31 5.58 19.25
CA VAL A 139 -4.54 5.99 17.85
C VAL A 139 -3.23 5.88 17.07
N SER A 140 -2.12 6.36 17.65
CA SER A 140 -0.79 6.20 17.04
C SER A 140 -0.34 4.74 16.99
N ALA A 141 -0.64 3.94 18.02
CA ALA A 141 -0.33 2.51 18.02
C ALA A 141 -1.07 1.76 16.90
N LEU A 142 -2.40 1.96 16.78
CA LEU A 142 -3.19 1.37 15.71
C LEU A 142 -2.70 1.85 14.33
N GLY A 143 -2.36 3.14 14.20
CA GLY A 143 -1.80 3.70 12.98
C GLY A 143 -0.47 3.05 12.59
N LEU A 144 0.44 2.84 13.55
CA LEU A 144 1.72 2.17 13.32
C LEU A 144 1.55 0.69 12.96
N PHE A 145 0.69 -0.06 13.65
CA PHE A 145 0.42 -1.45 13.32
C PHE A 145 -0.21 -1.59 11.94
N ALA A 146 -1.13 -0.69 11.57
CA ALA A 146 -1.70 -0.64 10.23
C ALA A 146 -0.63 -0.29 9.18
N LEU A 147 0.28 0.63 9.48
CA LEU A 147 1.37 1.02 8.57
C LEU A 147 2.32 -0.17 8.33
N PHE A 148 2.76 -0.81 9.42
CA PHE A 148 3.63 -1.97 9.39
C PHE A 148 2.96 -3.15 8.66
N GLY A 149 1.76 -3.54 9.08
CA GLY A 149 1.02 -4.65 8.48
C GLY A 149 0.72 -4.39 7.00
N GLY A 150 0.30 -3.18 6.65
CA GLY A 150 0.04 -2.78 5.26
C GLY A 150 1.28 -2.86 4.37
N ALA A 151 2.44 -2.43 4.87
CA ALA A 151 3.70 -2.53 4.15
C ALA A 151 4.13 -3.99 3.95
N ILE A 152 4.07 -4.83 4.98
CA ILE A 152 4.38 -6.26 4.89
C ILE A 152 3.45 -6.97 3.89
N ILE A 153 2.15 -6.68 3.95
CA ILE A 153 1.17 -7.27 3.03
C ILE A 153 1.46 -6.87 1.57
N HIS A 154 1.92 -5.64 1.31
CA HIS A 154 2.36 -5.22 -0.03
C HIS A 154 3.59 -6.00 -0.51
N VAL A 155 4.57 -6.23 0.37
CA VAL A 155 5.73 -7.08 0.07
C VAL A 155 5.28 -8.51 -0.28
N LEU A 156 4.39 -9.09 0.53
CA LEU A 156 3.84 -10.44 0.29
C LEU A 156 3.09 -10.50 -1.04
N ALA A 157 2.29 -9.48 -1.37
CA ALA A 157 1.59 -9.41 -2.66
C ALA A 157 2.58 -9.44 -3.84
N ALA A 158 3.70 -8.72 -3.73
CA ALA A 158 4.75 -8.72 -4.75
C ALA A 158 5.46 -10.08 -4.88
N LEU A 159 5.76 -10.74 -3.76
CA LEU A 159 6.39 -12.06 -3.76
C LEU A 159 5.48 -13.15 -4.36
N LEU A 160 4.18 -13.11 -4.04
CA LEU A 160 3.17 -14.01 -4.62
C LEU A 160 2.94 -13.79 -6.13
N SER A 161 3.47 -12.71 -6.69
CA SER A 161 3.34 -12.37 -8.11
C SER A 161 4.48 -12.89 -8.98
N ARG A 162 5.55 -13.40 -8.38
CA ARG A 162 6.69 -13.94 -9.13
C ARG A 162 6.30 -15.28 -9.77
N PRO A 163 6.47 -15.46 -11.09
CA PRO A 163 6.40 -16.79 -11.69
C PRO A 163 7.41 -17.70 -10.99
N ALA A 164 7.04 -18.95 -10.72
CA ALA A 164 8.03 -19.95 -10.30
C ALA A 164 9.10 -20.02 -11.38
N GLU A 165 10.36 -19.73 -11.03
CA GLU A 165 11.45 -19.97 -11.97
C GLU A 165 11.42 -21.46 -12.34
N PRO A 166 11.53 -21.80 -13.64
CA PRO A 166 11.70 -23.19 -14.03
C PRO A 166 12.92 -23.72 -13.27
N THR A 167 12.72 -24.77 -12.47
CA THR A 167 13.85 -25.51 -11.90
C THR A 167 14.78 -25.87 -13.04
N PRO A 168 16.08 -25.50 -13.00
CA PRO A 168 17.01 -25.86 -14.06
C PRO A 168 16.93 -27.37 -14.21
N SER A 169 16.44 -27.84 -15.36
CA SER A 169 16.46 -29.24 -15.69
C SER A 169 17.94 -29.62 -15.74
N VAL A 170 18.35 -30.41 -14.76
CA VAL A 170 19.60 -31.16 -14.81
C VAL A 170 19.40 -32.22 -15.89
N GLU A 171 19.35 -31.78 -17.15
CA GLU A 171 19.49 -32.67 -18.30
C GLU A 171 20.96 -33.04 -18.37
N ALA A 172 21.26 -34.19 -17.75
CA ALA A 172 21.87 -35.34 -18.41
C ALA A 172 22.90 -35.04 -19.52
N ASP A 173 23.97 -34.32 -19.17
CA ASP A 173 25.25 -34.36 -19.88
C ASP A 173 26.24 -35.22 -19.08
N LEU A 174 25.90 -36.48 -18.79
CA LEU A 174 26.83 -37.57 -18.44
C LEU A 174 26.25 -38.93 -18.81
#